data_AF-A0A8K0WSQ6-F1
#
_entry.id   AF-A0A8K0WSQ6-F1
#
_cell.length_a   1.000
_cell.length_b   1.000
_cell.length_c   1.000
_cell.angle_alpha   90.00
_cell.angle_beta   90.00
_cell.angle_gamma   90.00
#
_symmetry.space_group_name_H-M   'P 1'
#
loop_
_entity.id
_entity.type
_entity.pdbx_description
1 polymer ?
#
loop_
_entity_poly.entity_id
_entity_poly.type
_entity_poly.pdbx_seq_one_letter_code
_entity_poly.pdbx_strand_id
1 'polypeptide(L)'
;MLGLTIPALPMQESQFDIFDWYPKYQVCLNYFLKQGQFKEPVRAVAAFVNIRLPAQNSSEPPSTTPQASDSSVTIVPYIRRLVATGFDSPSVLHAFFGDDWPAGIGHFHESERRNYLFASKSDNWLRVKNHYDMEDGQTIPFLRPPQNVAEEEIQDAESAWSEWLLAQDWMLGPRSLPGVAGTGQAP
;
A
#
# COMPACT_ATOMS: atom_id res chain seq x y z
N MET A 1 -22.55 -33.30 25.65
CA MET A 1 -21.36 -32.44 25.57
C MET A 1 -21.20 -32.00 24.14
N LEU A 2 -21.58 -30.76 23.83
CA LEU A 2 -21.48 -30.20 22.48
C LEU A 2 -20.02 -29.83 22.23
N GLY A 3 -19.43 -30.41 21.19
CA GLY A 3 -18.08 -30.08 20.73
C GLY A 3 -18.04 -28.62 20.28
N LEU A 4 -17.14 -27.84 20.88
CA LEU A 4 -16.79 -26.52 20.40
C LEU A 4 -16.01 -26.70 19.09
N THR A 5 -16.72 -26.63 17.96
CA THR A 5 -16.09 -26.39 16.67
C THR A 5 -15.53 -24.97 16.73
N ILE A 6 -14.20 -24.88 16.85
CA ILE A 6 -13.48 -23.64 16.60
C ILE A 6 -13.77 -23.27 15.13
N PRO A 7 -14.39 -22.11 14.83
CA PRO A 7 -14.49 -21.67 13.45
C PRO A 7 -13.07 -21.52 12.91
N ALA A 8 -12.78 -22.20 11.80
CA ALA A 8 -11.50 -22.08 11.12
C ALA A 8 -11.20 -20.60 10.89
N LEU A 9 -10.04 -20.13 11.37
CA LEU A 9 -9.48 -18.83 11.01
C LEU A 9 -9.26 -18.83 9.49
N PRO A 10 -9.95 -18.01 8.68
CA PRO A 10 -9.61 -17.89 7.28
C PRO A 10 -8.66 -16.70 7.11
N MET A 11 -7.46 -16.82 7.68
CA MET A 11 -6.27 -16.23 7.06
C MET A 11 -5.37 -17.37 6.65
N GLN A 12 -5.81 -18.12 5.65
CA GLN A 12 -4.85 -18.71 4.75
C GLN A 12 -4.46 -17.59 3.77
N GLU A 13 -3.72 -16.58 4.25
CA GLU A 13 -2.78 -15.90 3.36
C GLU A 13 -1.97 -17.04 2.76
N SER A 14 -2.21 -17.34 1.48
CA SER A 14 -1.44 -18.35 0.75
C SER A 14 0.02 -18.09 1.09
N GLN A 15 0.68 -19.04 1.76
CA GLN A 15 2.00 -18.89 2.35
C GLN A 15 2.88 -18.05 1.41
N PHE A 16 3.06 -16.76 1.74
CA PHE A 16 3.77 -15.83 0.86
C PHE A 16 5.22 -16.26 0.82
N ASP A 17 5.62 -16.93 -0.26
CA ASP A 17 6.99 -17.37 -0.42
C ASP A 17 7.81 -16.21 -0.98
N ILE A 18 8.56 -15.57 -0.08
CA ILE A 18 9.45 -14.45 -0.40
C ILE A 18 10.50 -14.83 -1.45
N PHE A 19 10.94 -16.10 -1.50
CA PHE A 19 11.98 -16.56 -2.42
C PHE A 19 11.43 -16.82 -3.82
N ASP A 20 10.18 -17.25 -3.94
CA ASP A 20 9.50 -17.35 -5.23
C ASP A 20 9.09 -15.97 -5.77
N TRP A 21 8.70 -15.07 -4.86
CA TRP A 21 8.28 -13.70 -5.19
C TRP A 21 9.44 -12.80 -5.64
N TYR A 22 10.56 -12.82 -4.92
CA TYR A 22 11.64 -11.83 -5.13
C TYR A 22 12.21 -11.80 -6.56
N PRO A 23 12.44 -12.93 -7.25
CA PRO A 23 12.83 -12.92 -8.67
C PRO A 23 11.83 -12.20 -9.58
N LYS A 24 10.52 -12.35 -9.32
CA LYS A 24 9.46 -11.65 -10.08
C LYS A 24 9.48 -10.16 -9.82
N TYR A 25 9.68 -9.76 -8.56
CA TYR A 25 9.89 -8.36 -8.22
C TYR A 25 11.11 -7.76 -8.93
N GLN A 26 12.23 -8.49 -8.98
CA GLN A 26 13.44 -8.04 -9.68
C GLN A 26 13.20 -7.82 -11.18
N VAL A 27 12.42 -8.70 -11.83
CA VAL A 27 12.02 -8.53 -13.23
C VAL A 27 11.23 -7.23 -13.42
N CYS A 28 10.24 -6.96 -12.56
CA CYS A 28 9.46 -5.73 -12.61
C CYS A 28 10.31 -4.47 -12.38
N LEU A 29 11.22 -4.50 -11.40
CA LEU A 29 12.16 -3.40 -11.13
C LEU A 29 13.06 -3.15 -12.33
N ASN A 30 13.64 -4.20 -12.90
CA ASN A 30 14.52 -4.09 -14.06
C ASN A 30 13.77 -3.52 -15.27
N TYR A 31 12.54 -3.99 -15.50
CA TYR A 31 11.68 -3.51 -16.56
C TYR A 31 11.37 -2.02 -16.39
N PHE A 32 10.95 -1.60 -15.21
CA PHE A 32 10.64 -0.20 -14.92
C PHE A 32 11.85 0.70 -15.17
N LEU A 33 13.03 0.29 -14.70
CA LEU A 33 14.27 1.04 -14.84
C LEU A 33 14.82 1.09 -16.27
N LYS A 34 14.65 0.03 -17.07
CA LYS A 34 15.27 -0.02 -18.40
C LYS A 34 14.30 0.32 -19.54
N GLN A 35 13.00 0.15 -19.32
CA GLN A 35 11.99 0.23 -20.38
C GLN A 35 10.81 1.09 -19.95
N GLY A 36 10.14 0.74 -18.84
CA GLY A 36 8.88 1.35 -18.41
C GLY A 36 8.98 2.87 -18.32
N GLN A 37 9.95 3.40 -17.58
CA GLN A 37 10.11 4.85 -17.35
C GLN A 37 10.38 5.67 -18.64
N PHE A 38 10.76 5.04 -19.74
CA PHE A 38 11.02 5.74 -21.00
C PHE A 38 9.81 5.76 -21.94
N LYS A 39 8.77 4.99 -21.65
CA LYS A 39 7.55 4.96 -22.45
C LYS A 39 6.76 6.27 -22.31
N GLU A 40 6.18 6.71 -23.43
CA GLU A 40 5.42 7.96 -23.48
C GLU A 40 4.18 7.94 -22.56
N PRO A 41 3.36 6.86 -22.52
CA PRO A 41 2.25 6.78 -21.55
C PRO A 41 2.70 6.86 -20.10
N VAL A 42 3.84 6.25 -19.75
CA VAL A 42 4.39 6.25 -18.39
C VAL A 42 4.85 7.65 -17.99
N ARG A 43 5.53 8.36 -18.89
CA ARG A 43 5.93 9.77 -18.68
C ARG A 43 4.73 10.70 -18.56
N ALA A 44 3.70 10.50 -19.38
CA ALA A 44 2.48 11.27 -19.32
C ALA A 44 1.78 11.10 -17.96
N VAL A 45 1.61 9.85 -17.51
CA VAL A 45 1.04 9.56 -16.18
C VAL A 45 1.92 10.16 -15.08
N ALA A 46 3.23 9.95 -15.10
CA ALA A 46 4.16 10.44 -14.08
C ALA A 46 4.12 11.97 -13.93
N ALA A 47 4.10 12.70 -15.06
CA ALA A 47 3.94 14.14 -15.08
C ALA A 47 2.57 14.57 -14.53
N PHE A 48 1.50 13.87 -14.92
CA PHE A 48 0.13 14.19 -14.49
C PHE A 48 -0.09 13.98 -12.98
N VAL A 49 0.51 12.94 -12.40
CA VAL A 49 0.39 12.61 -10.98
C VAL A 49 1.50 13.23 -10.12
N ASN A 50 2.32 14.10 -10.71
CA ASN A 50 3.44 14.80 -10.07
C ASN A 50 4.42 13.87 -9.34
N ILE A 51 4.96 12.87 -10.05
CA ILE A 51 6.03 11.99 -9.56
C ILE A 51 7.19 11.95 -10.55
N ARG A 52 8.40 12.06 -10.04
CA ARG A 52 9.63 11.96 -10.82
C ARG A 52 9.95 10.51 -11.09
N LEU A 53 10.27 10.20 -12.34
CA LEU A 53 10.82 8.93 -12.75
C LEU A 53 12.31 8.85 -12.40
N PRO A 54 12.88 7.64 -12.20
CA PRO A 54 14.26 7.48 -11.76
C PRO A 54 15.29 8.23 -12.62
N ALA A 55 15.12 8.24 -13.95
CA ALA A 55 16.00 8.93 -14.88
C ALA A 55 15.98 10.46 -14.74
N GLN A 56 14.97 11.04 -14.08
CA GLN A 56 14.86 12.49 -13.85
C GLN A 56 15.66 12.94 -12.63
N ASN A 57 16.01 12.03 -11.71
CA ASN A 57 16.74 12.35 -10.49
C ASN A 57 18.22 12.71 -10.75
N SER A 58 18.77 12.37 -11.92
CA SER A 58 20.16 12.66 -12.29
C SER A 58 20.37 14.04 -12.94
N SER A 59 19.35 14.90 -12.97
CA SER A 59 19.39 16.21 -13.66
C SER A 59 19.78 17.40 -12.77
N GLU A 60 20.37 17.17 -11.58
CA GLU A 60 21.06 18.26 -10.89
C GLU A 60 22.32 18.69 -11.68
N PRO A 61 22.68 19.99 -11.69
CA PRO A 61 23.90 20.45 -12.34
C PRO A 61 25.13 19.71 -11.77
N PRO A 62 26.19 19.51 -12.57
CA PRO A 62 27.39 18.80 -12.14
C PRO A 62 28.10 19.58 -11.03
N SER A 63 27.70 19.36 -9.78
CA SER A 63 28.50 19.69 -8.62
C SER A 63 29.76 18.84 -8.68
N THR A 64 30.93 19.47 -8.57
CA THR A 64 32.27 18.96 -8.91
C THR A 64 32.80 17.83 -8.01
N THR A 65 31.92 17.04 -7.40
CA THR A 65 32.26 15.93 -6.51
C THR A 65 31.51 14.68 -6.94
N PRO A 66 32.20 13.56 -7.24
CA PRO A 66 31.55 12.29 -7.56
C PRO A 66 31.02 11.67 -6.27
N GLN A 67 29.95 12.24 -5.72
CA GLN A 67 29.14 11.56 -4.72
C GLN A 67 28.10 10.76 -5.50
N ALA A 68 28.45 9.51 -5.82
CA ALA A 68 27.49 8.52 -6.25
C ALA A 68 26.49 8.33 -5.09
N SER A 69 25.42 9.11 -5.09
CA SER A 69 24.23 8.72 -4.34
C SER A 69 23.66 7.52 -5.10
N ASP A 70 24.09 6.33 -4.69
CA ASP A 70 23.41 5.06 -4.96
C ASP A 70 22.02 5.14 -4.32
N SER A 71 21.15 5.94 -4.93
CA SER A 71 19.75 6.01 -4.58
C SER A 71 19.14 4.70 -5.06
N SER A 72 19.05 3.73 -4.14
CA SER A 72 18.32 2.49 -4.38
C SER A 72 16.89 2.86 -4.78
N VAL A 73 16.54 2.65 -6.05
CA VAL A 73 15.20 2.97 -6.55
C VAL A 73 14.20 1.97 -5.95
N THR A 74 13.19 2.49 -5.27
CA THR A 74 12.07 1.70 -4.75
C THR A 74 10.85 1.88 -5.65
N ILE A 75 10.11 0.80 -5.92
CA ILE A 75 8.88 0.86 -6.74
C ILE A 75 7.69 1.35 -5.92
N VAL A 76 7.69 1.09 -4.61
CA VAL A 76 6.55 1.37 -3.72
C VAL A 76 6.02 2.80 -3.86
N PRO A 77 6.83 3.88 -3.88
CA PRO A 77 6.30 5.24 -4.04
C PRO A 77 5.49 5.45 -5.32
N TYR A 78 5.87 4.78 -6.42
CA TYR A 78 5.13 4.83 -7.68
C TYR A 78 3.79 4.12 -7.56
N ILE A 79 3.75 2.93 -6.95
CA ILE A 79 2.50 2.20 -6.70
C ILE A 79 1.56 3.04 -5.84
N ARG A 80 2.08 3.61 -4.75
CA ARG A 80 1.30 4.49 -3.85
C ARG A 80 0.70 5.67 -4.58
N ARG A 81 1.48 6.35 -5.43
CA ARG A 81 0.99 7.47 -6.21
C ARG A 81 -0.07 7.06 -7.23
N LEU A 82 0.13 5.94 -7.93
CA LEU A 82 -0.84 5.42 -8.90
C LEU A 82 -2.16 5.03 -8.22
N VAL A 83 -2.12 4.34 -7.07
CA VAL A 83 -3.32 3.96 -6.32
C VAL A 83 -4.10 5.19 -5.83
N ALA A 84 -3.43 6.12 -5.15
CA ALA A 84 -4.10 7.29 -4.58
C ALA A 84 -4.70 8.25 -5.63
N THR A 85 -4.12 8.27 -6.84
CA THR A 85 -4.64 9.06 -7.98
C THR A 85 -5.56 8.25 -8.90
N GLY A 86 -5.73 6.95 -8.65
CA GLY A 86 -6.54 6.01 -9.43
C GLY A 86 -6.05 5.79 -10.87
N PHE A 87 -4.72 5.72 -11.04
CA PHE A 87 -4.00 5.32 -12.26
C PHE A 87 -3.38 3.93 -12.10
N ASP A 88 -4.04 3.02 -11.39
CA ASP A 88 -3.57 1.68 -11.05
C ASP A 88 -4.30 0.57 -11.82
N SER A 89 -4.78 0.86 -13.03
CA SER A 89 -5.42 -0.17 -13.87
C SER A 89 -4.39 -1.19 -14.37
N PRO A 90 -4.80 -2.43 -14.70
CA PRO A 90 -3.89 -3.46 -15.22
C PRO A 90 -3.03 -3.00 -16.40
N SER A 91 -3.59 -2.19 -17.31
CA SER A 91 -2.86 -1.65 -18.46
C SER A 91 -1.80 -0.62 -18.05
N VAL A 92 -2.06 0.21 -17.03
CA VAL A 92 -1.07 1.18 -16.54
C VAL A 92 0.02 0.46 -15.75
N LEU A 93 -0.33 -0.48 -14.88
CA LEU A 93 0.63 -1.29 -14.12
C LEU A 93 1.55 -2.08 -15.06
N HIS A 94 0.98 -2.67 -16.13
CA HIS A 94 1.75 -3.31 -17.19
C HIS A 94 2.70 -2.34 -17.90
N ALA A 95 2.23 -1.14 -18.25
CA ALA A 95 3.06 -0.14 -18.91
C ALA A 95 4.27 0.26 -18.05
N PHE A 96 4.10 0.38 -16.73
CA PHE A 96 5.16 0.70 -15.79
C PHE A 96 6.09 -0.49 -15.50
N PHE A 97 5.54 -1.68 -15.22
CA PHE A 97 6.26 -2.77 -14.56
C PHE A 97 6.41 -4.06 -15.39
N GLY A 98 5.84 -4.11 -16.60
CA GLY A 98 5.97 -5.24 -17.52
C GLY A 98 5.00 -6.38 -17.24
N ASP A 99 5.15 -7.50 -17.96
CA ASP A 99 4.18 -8.61 -17.94
C ASP A 99 4.09 -9.33 -16.58
N ASP A 100 5.20 -9.45 -15.86
CA ASP A 100 5.26 -10.13 -14.55
C ASP A 100 4.71 -9.27 -13.40
N TRP A 101 4.15 -8.09 -13.65
CA TRP A 101 3.64 -7.20 -12.60
C TRP A 101 2.68 -7.87 -11.60
N PRO A 102 1.75 -8.78 -11.99
CA PRO A 102 0.84 -9.39 -11.02
C PRO A 102 1.60 -10.21 -9.98
N ALA A 103 2.60 -11.00 -10.40
CA ALA A 103 3.41 -11.81 -9.51
C ALA A 103 4.50 -10.99 -8.80
N GLY A 104 5.04 -9.94 -9.44
CA GLY A 104 6.16 -9.16 -8.91
C GLY A 104 5.76 -8.02 -7.97
N ILE A 105 4.72 -7.25 -8.31
CA ILE A 105 4.27 -6.10 -7.52
C ILE A 105 2.81 -6.16 -7.09
N GLY A 106 2.06 -7.20 -7.47
CA GLY A 106 0.64 -7.35 -7.14
C GLY A 106 0.35 -7.21 -5.64
N HIS A 107 1.10 -7.91 -4.79
CA HIS A 107 0.93 -7.79 -3.33
C HIS A 107 1.13 -6.35 -2.80
N PHE A 108 2.05 -5.56 -3.36
CA PHE A 108 2.20 -4.14 -2.99
C PHE A 108 1.01 -3.31 -3.47
N HIS A 109 0.53 -3.58 -4.68
CA HIS A 109 -0.63 -2.90 -5.26
C HIS A 109 -1.91 -3.18 -4.45
N GLU A 110 -2.20 -4.44 -4.16
CA GLU A 110 -3.34 -4.86 -3.34
C GLU A 110 -3.26 -4.32 -1.91
N SER A 111 -2.09 -4.42 -1.28
CA SER A 111 -1.88 -3.90 0.07
C SER A 111 -2.10 -2.39 0.13
N GLU A 112 -1.62 -1.66 -0.87
CA GLU A 112 -1.79 -0.21 -0.91
C GLU A 112 -3.23 0.21 -1.19
N ARG A 113 -3.97 -0.53 -2.03
CA ARG A 113 -5.41 -0.29 -2.23
C ARG A 113 -6.19 -0.43 -0.93
N ARG A 114 -5.91 -1.48 -0.14
CA ARG A 114 -6.49 -1.66 1.21
C ARG A 114 -6.10 -0.52 2.15
N ASN A 115 -4.81 -0.17 2.20
CA ASN A 115 -4.32 0.93 3.03
C ASN A 115 -5.01 2.26 2.69
N TYR A 116 -5.17 2.54 1.40
CA TYR A 116 -5.82 3.76 0.94
C TYR A 116 -7.30 3.79 1.30
N LEU A 117 -8.00 2.65 1.18
CA LEU A 117 -9.39 2.51 1.64
C LEU A 117 -9.49 2.80 3.15
N PHE A 118 -8.59 2.24 3.97
CA PHE A 118 -8.55 2.49 5.42
C PHE A 118 -8.26 3.96 5.75
N ALA A 119 -7.27 4.57 5.10
CA ALA A 119 -6.94 5.97 5.30
C ALA A 119 -8.15 6.86 4.97
N SER A 120 -8.84 6.58 3.86
CA SER A 120 -10.01 7.35 3.42
C SER A 120 -11.22 7.22 4.36
N LYS A 121 -11.33 6.12 5.10
CA LYS A 121 -12.40 5.86 6.08
C LYS A 121 -12.09 6.45 7.47
N SER A 122 -10.81 6.49 7.85
CA SER A 122 -10.40 6.74 9.23
C SER A 122 -9.93 8.16 9.53
N ASP A 123 -9.51 8.93 8.53
CA ASP A 123 -9.05 10.31 8.71
C ASP A 123 -9.65 11.26 7.65
N ASN A 124 -9.46 12.56 7.84
CA ASN A 124 -9.92 13.58 6.92
C ASN A 124 -9.05 13.66 5.66
N TRP A 125 -9.67 14.13 4.57
CA TRP A 125 -9.06 14.24 3.25
C TRP A 125 -7.68 14.91 3.23
N LEU A 126 -7.48 15.99 3.99
CA LEU A 126 -6.21 16.73 3.99
C LEU A 126 -5.07 15.91 4.62
N ARG A 127 -5.34 15.19 5.71
CA ARG A 127 -4.33 14.31 6.34
C ARG A 127 -4.00 13.10 5.49
N VAL A 128 -5.01 12.49 4.85
CA VAL A 128 -4.79 11.40 3.89
C VAL A 128 -3.93 11.91 2.74
N LYS A 129 -4.27 13.07 2.16
CA LYS A 129 -3.51 13.67 1.07
C LYS A 129 -2.03 13.89 1.44
N ASN A 130 -1.77 14.47 2.61
CA ASN A 130 -0.41 14.74 3.07
C ASN A 130 0.44 13.46 3.24
N HIS A 131 -0.17 12.30 3.54
CA HIS A 131 0.54 11.02 3.61
C HIS A 131 1.06 10.51 2.26
N TYR A 132 0.58 11.08 1.15
CA TYR A 132 1.01 10.73 -0.21
C TYR A 132 1.94 11.78 -0.83
N ASP A 133 2.22 12.88 -0.14
CA ASP A 133 3.25 13.83 -0.55
C ASP A 133 4.64 13.18 -0.40
N MET A 134 5.57 13.54 -1.28
CA MET A 134 6.94 13.06 -1.30
C MET A 134 7.92 14.25 -1.24
N GLU A 135 9.19 13.94 -0.96
CA GLU A 135 10.27 14.93 -0.93
C GLU A 135 10.48 15.63 -2.30
N ASP A 136 11.29 16.70 -2.30
CA ASP A 136 11.63 17.49 -3.49
C ASP A 136 10.43 18.10 -4.24
N GLY A 137 9.37 18.44 -3.51
CA GLY A 137 8.19 19.12 -4.05
C GLY A 137 7.23 18.21 -4.83
N GLN A 138 7.41 16.89 -4.74
CA GLN A 138 6.52 15.90 -5.35
C GLN A 138 5.23 15.72 -4.53
N THR A 139 4.42 16.78 -4.44
CA THR A 139 3.12 16.73 -3.78
C THR A 139 2.09 15.99 -4.61
N ILE A 140 1.21 15.21 -3.98
CA ILE A 140 0.12 14.55 -4.69
C ILE A 140 -0.87 15.62 -5.19
N PRO A 141 -1.22 15.66 -6.49
CA PRO A 141 -2.04 16.75 -7.02
C PRO A 141 -3.52 16.63 -6.63
N PHE A 142 -4.03 15.40 -6.52
CA PHE A 142 -5.41 15.10 -6.13
C PHE A 142 -5.51 13.68 -5.59
N LEU A 143 -6.57 13.40 -4.85
CA LEU A 143 -6.97 12.05 -4.45
C LEU A 143 -8.18 11.63 -5.27
N ARG A 144 -8.21 10.36 -5.70
CA ARG A 144 -9.37 9.76 -6.35
C ARG A 144 -9.98 8.71 -5.42
N PRO A 145 -11.30 8.67 -5.20
CA PRO A 145 -11.92 7.56 -4.47
C PRO A 145 -11.59 6.22 -5.14
N PRO A 146 -11.34 5.13 -4.37
CA PRO A 146 -11.07 3.81 -4.93
C PRO A 146 -12.06 3.45 -6.05
N GLN A 147 -11.56 3.11 -7.24
CA GLN A 147 -12.37 2.75 -8.40
C GLN A 147 -12.36 1.24 -8.61
N ASN A 148 -13.46 0.71 -9.16
CA ASN A 148 -13.63 -0.72 -9.48
C ASN A 148 -13.32 -1.65 -8.28
N VAL A 149 -13.68 -1.23 -7.08
CA VAL A 149 -13.50 -2.07 -5.88
C VAL A 149 -14.47 -3.24 -5.99
N ALA A 150 -13.93 -4.45 -6.10
CA ALA A 150 -14.75 -5.65 -6.09
C ALA A 150 -15.38 -5.82 -4.70
N GLU A 151 -16.57 -6.43 -4.61
CA GLU A 151 -17.21 -6.71 -3.33
C GLU A 151 -16.30 -7.54 -2.41
N GLU A 152 -15.55 -8.48 -2.99
CA GLU A 152 -14.50 -9.25 -2.31
C GLU A 152 -13.41 -8.35 -1.71
N GLU A 153 -12.92 -7.36 -2.46
CA GLU A 153 -11.92 -6.40 -1.97
C GLU A 153 -12.46 -5.56 -0.80
N ILE A 154 -13.75 -5.22 -0.82
CA ILE A 154 -14.41 -4.52 0.30
C ILE A 154 -14.45 -5.44 1.53
N GLN A 155 -14.87 -6.69 1.36
CA GLN A 155 -15.00 -7.66 2.47
C GLN A 155 -13.65 -8.01 3.10
N ASP A 156 -12.61 -8.19 2.29
CA ASP A 156 -11.25 -8.42 2.75
C ASP A 156 -10.71 -7.21 3.51
N ALA A 157 -10.97 -6.01 3.00
CA ALA A 157 -10.59 -4.79 3.69
C ALA A 157 -11.36 -4.62 5.01
N GLU A 158 -12.67 -4.79 5.06
CA GLU A 158 -13.45 -4.69 6.30
C GLU A 158 -13.03 -5.76 7.34
N SER A 159 -12.69 -6.98 6.89
CA SER A 159 -12.15 -8.03 7.75
C SER A 159 -10.81 -7.63 8.36
N ALA A 160 -9.84 -7.22 7.54
CA ALA A 160 -8.53 -6.78 8.00
C ALA A 160 -8.62 -5.52 8.88
N TRP A 161 -9.54 -4.60 8.58
CA TRP A 161 -9.84 -3.44 9.42
C TRP A 161 -10.36 -3.85 10.80
N SER A 162 -11.27 -4.83 10.84
CA SER A 162 -11.83 -5.35 12.09
C SER A 162 -10.76 -6.05 12.94
N GLU A 163 -9.90 -6.86 12.33
CA GLU A 163 -8.76 -7.48 13.00
C GLU A 163 -7.78 -6.45 13.57
N TRP A 164 -7.46 -5.40 12.80
CA TRP A 164 -6.60 -4.33 13.27
C TRP A 164 -7.20 -3.59 14.46
N LEU A 165 -8.51 -3.29 14.43
CA LEU A 165 -9.21 -2.69 15.57
C LEU A 165 -9.22 -3.61 16.79
N LEU A 166 -9.33 -4.93 16.61
CA LEU A 166 -9.21 -5.91 17.69
C LEU A 166 -7.80 -5.91 18.30
N ALA A 167 -6.76 -5.81 17.47
CA ALA A 167 -5.38 -5.67 17.94
C ALA A 167 -5.16 -4.35 18.70
N GLN A 168 -5.83 -3.27 18.28
CA GLN A 168 -5.84 -2.00 19.02
C GLN A 168 -6.58 -2.13 20.36
N ASP A 169 -7.70 -2.87 20.41
CA ASP A 169 -8.47 -3.12 21.64
C ASP A 169 -7.66 -3.93 22.67
N TRP A 170 -6.73 -4.80 22.23
CA TRP A 170 -5.78 -5.46 23.14
C TRP A 170 -4.88 -4.49 23.89
N MET A 171 -4.62 -3.29 23.36
CA MET A 171 -3.85 -2.25 24.07
C MET A 171 -4.63 -1.57 25.20
N LEU A 172 -5.97 -1.72 25.24
CA LEU A 172 -6.83 -1.11 26.27
C LEU A 172 -7.03 -2.02 27.50
N GLY A 173 -6.49 -3.25 27.47
CA GLY A 173 -6.65 -4.25 28.54
C GLY A 173 -8.07 -4.83 28.65
N PRO A 174 -8.30 -5.84 29.51
CA PRO A 174 -9.63 -6.41 29.70
C PRO A 174 -10.59 -5.32 30.14
N ARG A 175 -11.62 -5.01 29.34
CA ARG A 175 -12.68 -4.08 29.74
C ARG A 175 -13.28 -4.60 31.03
N SER A 176 -13.06 -3.91 32.15
CA SER A 176 -13.71 -4.23 33.41
C SER A 176 -15.22 -4.18 33.18
N LEU A 177 -15.90 -5.31 33.39
CA LEU A 177 -17.34 -5.43 33.23
C LEU A 177 -18.03 -4.35 34.09
N PRO A 178 -18.97 -3.55 33.54
CA PRO A 178 -19.80 -2.70 34.36
C PRO A 178 -20.80 -3.60 35.10
N GLY A 179 -20.46 -3.97 36.33
CA GLY A 179 -21.37 -4.72 37.19
C GLY A 179 -20.72 -5.81 38.05
N VAL A 180 -19.87 -5.43 38.99
CA VAL A 180 -19.77 -6.16 40.26
C VAL A 180 -20.06 -5.18 41.37
N ALA A 181 -21.34 -4.93 41.59
CA ALA A 181 -21.83 -4.61 42.92
C ALA A 181 -21.79 -5.92 43.72
N GLY A 182 -20.76 -6.11 44.55
CA GLY A 182 -20.76 -7.07 45.67
C GLY A 182 -20.73 -6.24 46.95
N THR A 183 -21.86 -5.88 47.56
CA THR A 183 -22.59 -6.64 48.59
C THR A 183 -21.71 -7.38 49.61
N GLY A 184 -21.57 -6.81 50.82
CA GLY A 184 -21.30 -7.47 52.11
C GLY A 184 -19.95 -8.20 52.23
N GLN A 185 -19.29 -8.32 53.38
CA GLN A 185 -19.67 -8.14 54.78
C GLN A 185 -18.37 -8.15 55.60
N ALA A 186 -18.37 -7.41 56.71
CA ALA A 186 -17.29 -7.31 57.70
C ALA A 186 -16.90 -8.66 58.33
N PRO A 187 -15.76 -8.72 59.02
CA PRO A 187 -15.81 -8.52 60.48
C PRO A 187 -15.10 -7.25 60.98
#